data_AF-A0A958S6I2-F1
#
_entry.id   AF-A0A958S6I2-F1
#
_cell.length_a   1.000
_cell.length_b   1.000
_cell.length_c   1.000
_cell.angle_alpha   90.00
_cell.angle_beta   90.00
_cell.angle_gamma   90.00
#
_symmetry.space_group_name_H-M   'P 1'
#
loop_
_entity.id
_entity.type
_entity.pdbx_description
1 polymer ?
#
loop_
_entity_poly.entity_id
_entity_poly.type
_entity_poly.pdbx_seq_one_letter_code
_entity_poly.pdbx_strand_id
1 'polypeptide(L)'
;MSFSIRFFLILFVFFSMASQAQILIDERDSQLESPKKSLFATENTLQNKSNLAQMTWSDFQVHIDKETSRQRQEGLAYMVSSSLVFLGATVGFHSVDQSLEKSIYSVSQTLAIAAFGYGFYQYNVGSHDRQFFQIIENTSSLTLTQKNEILNSYAMIQKEKENTNKWTRFFTYLTISGLNFVQASQESNSDIKNTMYFIGGASALAAISVHF
;
A
#
# COMPACT_ATOMS: atom_id res chain seq x y z
N MET A 1 -7.34 3.44 32.81
CA MET A 1 -7.83 2.27 32.03
C MET A 1 -8.61 2.65 30.74
N SER A 2 -8.53 3.89 30.24
CA SER A 2 -9.34 4.39 29.10
C SER A 2 -8.58 4.52 27.77
N PHE A 3 -7.25 4.61 27.81
CA PHE A 3 -6.42 4.96 26.65
C PHE A 3 -6.29 3.82 25.62
N SER A 4 -6.00 2.59 26.07
CA SER A 4 -5.81 1.44 25.17
C SER A 4 -7.06 1.05 24.40
N ILE A 5 -8.26 1.25 24.96
CA ILE A 5 -9.54 0.92 24.29
C ILE A 5 -9.86 1.95 23.21
N ARG A 6 -9.61 3.24 23.46
CA ARG A 6 -9.84 4.32 22.47
C ARG A 6 -8.86 4.24 21.30
N PHE A 7 -7.60 3.92 21.57
CA PHE A 7 -6.59 3.68 20.53
C PHE A 7 -6.92 2.46 19.68
N PHE A 8 -7.33 1.34 20.30
CA PHE A 8 -7.78 0.16 19.56
C PHE A 8 -9.04 0.46 18.73
N LEU A 9 -9.98 1.25 19.24
CA LEU A 9 -11.18 1.65 18.48
C LEU A 9 -10.84 2.53 17.27
N ILE A 10 -9.88 3.46 17.38
CA ILE A 10 -9.48 4.30 16.24
C ILE A 10 -8.78 3.45 15.18
N LEU A 11 -7.82 2.59 15.57
CA LEU A 11 -7.16 1.66 14.64
C LEU A 11 -8.14 0.64 14.04
N PHE A 12 -9.08 0.14 14.83
CA PHE A 12 -10.12 -0.80 14.40
C PHE A 12 -11.12 -0.13 13.44
N VAL A 13 -11.50 1.13 13.67
CA VAL A 13 -12.35 1.89 12.75
C VAL A 13 -11.62 2.17 11.44
N PHE A 14 -10.32 2.48 11.48
CA PHE A 14 -9.51 2.60 10.28
C PHE A 14 -9.43 1.28 9.48
N PHE A 15 -9.13 0.17 10.16
CA PHE A 15 -9.09 -1.15 9.52
C PHE A 15 -10.47 -1.58 9.03
N SER A 16 -11.53 -1.28 9.78
CA SER A 16 -12.91 -1.61 9.43
C SER A 16 -13.42 -0.74 8.28
N MET A 17 -13.05 0.53 8.20
CA MET A 17 -13.43 1.41 7.07
C MET A 17 -12.63 1.09 5.81
N ALA A 18 -11.34 0.76 5.92
CA ALA A 18 -10.57 0.23 4.80
C ALA A 18 -11.14 -1.13 4.33
N SER A 19 -11.54 -1.99 5.27
CA SER A 19 -12.20 -3.27 4.97
C SER A 19 -13.61 -3.09 4.39
N GLN A 20 -14.41 -2.13 4.85
CA GLN A 20 -15.76 -1.86 4.33
C GLN A 20 -15.73 -1.18 2.97
N ALA A 21 -14.76 -0.29 2.73
CA ALA A 21 -14.50 0.25 1.40
C ALA A 21 -14.13 -0.89 0.43
N GLN A 22 -13.34 -1.87 0.88
CA GLN A 22 -13.01 -3.06 0.10
C GLN A 22 -14.23 -3.97 -0.13
N ILE A 23 -15.10 -4.15 0.88
CA ILE A 23 -16.34 -4.95 0.77
C ILE A 23 -17.33 -4.31 -0.20
N LEU A 24 -17.48 -2.98 -0.19
CA LEU A 24 -18.35 -2.26 -1.13
C LEU A 24 -17.82 -2.30 -2.58
N ILE A 25 -16.52 -2.45 -2.75
CA ILE A 25 -15.89 -2.68 -4.07
C ILE A 25 -16.11 -4.13 -4.52
N ASP A 26 -15.95 -5.11 -3.62
CA ASP A 26 -16.22 -6.54 -3.89
C ASP A 26 -17.70 -6.84 -4.20
N GLU A 27 -18.63 -6.14 -3.52
CA GLU A 27 -20.07 -6.33 -3.72
C GLU A 27 -20.52 -5.85 -5.11
N ARG A 28 -19.82 -4.85 -5.68
CA ARG A 28 -20.03 -4.36 -7.05
C ARG A 28 -19.45 -5.32 -8.10
N ASP A 29 -18.31 -5.95 -7.81
CA ASP A 29 -17.66 -6.92 -8.70
C ASP A 29 -18.34 -8.31 -8.66
N SER A 30 -19.04 -8.64 -7.57
CA SER A 30 -19.81 -9.88 -7.40
C SER A 30 -21.02 -10.03 -8.33
N GLN A 31 -21.43 -8.95 -9.01
CA GLN A 31 -22.51 -8.98 -10.02
C GLN A 31 -22.02 -9.38 -11.42
N LEU A 32 -20.71 -9.57 -11.64
CA LEU A 32 -20.16 -9.86 -12.98
C LEU A 32 -19.33 -11.14 -13.12
N GLU A 33 -18.94 -11.87 -12.07
CA GLU A 33 -18.48 -13.27 -12.18
C GLU A 33 -18.22 -13.92 -10.80
N SER A 34 -18.09 -15.25 -10.79
CA SER A 34 -18.17 -16.18 -9.65
C SER A 34 -17.24 -15.92 -8.43
N PRO A 35 -17.54 -16.51 -7.24
CA PRO A 35 -17.07 -16.03 -5.95
C PRO A 35 -15.72 -16.61 -5.54
N LYS A 36 -14.81 -15.75 -5.09
CA LYS A 36 -13.92 -15.88 -3.89
C LYS A 36 -12.64 -15.07 -4.08
N LYS A 37 -12.44 -14.05 -3.23
CA LYS A 37 -11.29 -13.89 -2.32
C LYS A 37 -11.18 -12.42 -1.88
N SER A 38 -11.77 -12.11 -0.74
CA SER A 38 -11.46 -10.89 0.02
C SER A 38 -10.56 -11.26 1.20
N LEU A 39 -9.31 -10.79 1.14
CA LEU A 39 -8.41 -10.36 2.22
C LEU A 39 -6.95 -10.18 1.72
N PHE A 40 -6.65 -10.58 0.47
CA PHE A 40 -5.30 -10.60 -0.09
C PHE A 40 -5.19 -9.80 -1.41
N ALA A 41 -5.49 -8.50 -1.39
CA ALA A 41 -5.25 -7.64 -2.57
C ALA A 41 -3.77 -7.63 -3.01
N THR A 42 -2.84 -7.97 -2.10
CA THR A 42 -1.41 -8.14 -2.38
C THR A 42 -1.10 -9.46 -3.12
N GLU A 43 -1.84 -10.54 -2.88
CA GLU A 43 -1.60 -11.85 -3.52
C GLU A 43 -2.03 -11.82 -5.00
N ASN A 44 -3.13 -11.11 -5.30
CA ASN A 44 -3.61 -10.93 -6.68
C ASN A 44 -2.68 -10.07 -7.53
N THR A 45 -2.01 -9.06 -6.97
CA THR A 45 -1.07 -8.22 -7.73
C THR A 45 0.24 -8.94 -8.06
N LEU A 46 0.71 -9.83 -7.16
CA LEU A 46 1.91 -10.64 -7.37
C LEU A 46 1.68 -11.81 -8.34
N GLN A 47 0.53 -12.49 -8.26
CA GLN A 47 0.19 -13.52 -9.26
C GLN A 47 -0.03 -12.92 -10.66
N ASN A 48 -0.65 -11.74 -10.77
CA ASN A 48 -0.87 -11.10 -12.08
C ASN A 48 0.44 -10.63 -12.73
N LYS A 49 1.42 -10.16 -11.94
CA LYS A 49 2.76 -9.80 -12.47
C LYS A 49 3.55 -10.99 -12.99
N SER A 50 3.40 -12.16 -12.37
CA SER A 50 4.04 -13.40 -12.87
C SER A 50 3.47 -13.85 -14.23
N ASN A 51 2.26 -13.41 -14.58
CA ASN A 51 1.59 -13.72 -15.84
C ASN A 51 1.94 -12.75 -16.97
N LEU A 52 2.58 -11.60 -16.70
CA LEU A 52 2.96 -10.62 -17.74
C LEU A 52 3.83 -11.24 -18.85
N ALA A 53 4.67 -12.21 -18.49
CA ALA A 53 5.57 -12.88 -19.45
C ALA A 53 4.85 -13.85 -20.41
N GLN A 54 3.56 -14.13 -20.18
CA GLN A 54 2.74 -15.02 -21.02
C GLN A 54 1.59 -14.27 -21.71
N MET A 55 1.40 -12.97 -21.41
CA MET A 55 0.32 -12.16 -21.97
C MET A 55 0.67 -11.68 -23.38
N THR A 56 -0.33 -11.63 -24.25
CA THR A 56 -0.21 -10.85 -25.50
C THR A 56 -0.44 -9.37 -25.22
N TRP A 57 -0.06 -8.50 -26.17
CA TRP A 57 -0.30 -7.06 -26.08
C TRP A 57 -1.78 -6.72 -25.91
N SER A 58 -2.67 -7.47 -26.56
CA SER A 58 -4.11 -7.29 -26.41
C SER A 58 -4.57 -7.63 -25.00
N ASP A 59 -4.07 -8.72 -24.41
CA ASP A 59 -4.39 -9.10 -23.03
C ASP A 59 -3.85 -8.06 -22.04
N PHE A 60 -2.64 -7.56 -22.32
CA PHE A 60 -2.00 -6.52 -21.52
C PHE A 60 -2.79 -5.21 -21.56
N GLN A 61 -3.33 -4.81 -22.72
CA GLN A 61 -4.20 -3.64 -22.82
C GLN A 61 -5.44 -3.76 -21.93
N VAL A 62 -6.15 -4.89 -22.03
CA VAL A 62 -7.33 -5.15 -21.18
C VAL A 62 -6.95 -5.15 -19.69
N HIS A 63 -5.80 -5.74 -19.36
CA HIS A 63 -5.26 -5.72 -18.00
C HIS A 63 -5.02 -4.29 -17.51
N ILE A 64 -4.38 -3.43 -18.30
CA ILE A 64 -4.09 -2.03 -17.94
C ILE A 64 -5.37 -1.20 -17.78
N ASP A 65 -6.37 -1.41 -18.63
CA ASP A 65 -7.65 -0.69 -18.52
C ASP A 65 -8.38 -1.04 -17.22
N LYS A 66 -8.38 -2.34 -16.86
CA LYS A 66 -8.94 -2.82 -15.60
C LYS A 66 -8.12 -2.30 -14.41
N GLU A 67 -6.80 -2.37 -14.47
CA GLU A 67 -5.92 -1.90 -13.41
C GLU A 67 -6.07 -0.38 -13.19
N THR A 68 -6.12 0.40 -14.27
CA THR A 68 -6.28 1.86 -14.22
C THR A 68 -7.61 2.25 -13.56
N SER A 69 -8.69 1.55 -13.92
CA SER A 69 -10.01 1.77 -13.32
C SER A 69 -10.00 1.49 -11.82
N ARG A 70 -9.39 0.36 -11.42
CA ARG A 70 -9.22 -0.02 -10.01
C ARG A 70 -8.36 0.99 -9.25
N GLN A 71 -7.19 1.35 -9.77
CA GLN A 71 -6.27 2.31 -9.14
C GLN A 71 -6.90 3.68 -8.95
N ARG A 72 -7.75 4.14 -9.87
CA ARG A 72 -8.51 5.39 -9.70
C ARG A 72 -9.53 5.29 -8.57
N GLN A 73 -10.26 4.19 -8.49
CA GLN A 73 -11.25 3.99 -7.42
C GLN A 73 -10.56 3.89 -6.05
N GLU A 74 -9.50 3.07 -5.96
CA GLU A 74 -8.69 2.96 -4.74
C GLU A 74 -8.02 4.28 -4.38
N GLY A 75 -7.46 5.00 -5.36
CA GLY A 75 -6.83 6.30 -5.16
C GLY A 75 -7.81 7.33 -4.58
N LEU A 76 -9.04 7.37 -5.10
CA LEU A 76 -10.12 8.20 -4.54
C LEU A 76 -10.46 7.79 -3.11
N ALA A 77 -10.61 6.48 -2.85
CA ALA A 77 -10.90 5.97 -1.52
C ALA A 77 -9.81 6.38 -0.52
N TYR A 78 -8.53 6.20 -0.87
CA TYR A 78 -7.38 6.63 -0.07
C TYR A 78 -7.39 8.13 0.19
N MET A 79 -7.65 8.96 -0.81
CA MET A 79 -7.73 10.41 -0.61
C MET A 79 -8.84 10.78 0.36
N VAL A 80 -10.06 10.27 0.16
CA VAL A 80 -11.22 10.58 1.02
C VAL A 80 -11.02 10.09 2.46
N SER A 81 -10.62 8.83 2.63
CA SER A 81 -10.42 8.25 3.97
C SER A 81 -9.31 8.99 4.71
N SER A 82 -8.20 9.31 4.03
CA SER A 82 -7.09 10.02 4.65
C SER A 82 -7.43 11.45 5.01
N SER A 83 -8.26 12.14 4.21
CA SER A 83 -8.78 13.47 4.58
C SER A 83 -9.62 13.42 5.85
N LEU A 84 -10.52 12.44 5.99
CA LEU A 84 -11.35 12.27 7.19
C LEU A 84 -10.49 12.03 8.43
N VAL A 85 -9.50 11.15 8.29
CA VAL A 85 -8.52 10.84 9.34
C VAL A 85 -7.75 12.09 9.74
N PHE A 86 -7.25 12.85 8.77
CA PHE A 86 -6.48 14.06 9.02
C PHE A 86 -7.30 15.06 9.83
N LEU A 87 -8.57 15.28 9.45
CA LEU A 87 -9.49 16.15 10.18
C LEU A 87 -9.76 15.64 11.60
N GLY A 88 -10.05 14.34 11.74
CA GLY A 88 -10.28 13.71 13.05
C GLY A 88 -9.06 13.79 13.96
N ALA A 89 -7.87 13.52 13.44
CA ALA A 89 -6.61 13.64 14.19
C ALA A 89 -6.27 15.09 14.53
N THR A 90 -6.63 16.05 13.68
CA THR A 90 -6.47 17.49 13.97
C THR A 90 -7.36 17.92 15.14
N VAL A 91 -8.65 17.55 15.12
CA VAL A 91 -9.58 17.84 16.23
C VAL A 91 -9.12 17.12 17.51
N GLY A 92 -8.75 15.85 17.39
CA GLY A 92 -8.26 15.03 18.51
C GLY A 92 -7.01 15.61 19.17
N PHE A 93 -6.03 16.06 18.37
CA PHE A 93 -4.79 16.68 18.87
C PHE A 93 -5.07 17.87 19.80
N HIS A 94 -6.05 18.71 19.46
CA HIS A 94 -6.40 19.90 20.23
C HIS A 94 -7.32 19.59 21.42
N SER A 95 -7.93 18.41 21.45
CA SER A 95 -8.90 18.00 22.49
C SER A 95 -8.27 17.22 23.65
N VAL A 96 -6.97 16.91 23.56
CA VAL A 96 -6.24 16.15 24.57
C VAL A 96 -5.11 16.97 25.16
N ASP A 97 -4.82 16.80 26.45
CA ASP A 97 -3.75 17.55 27.13
C ASP A 97 -2.43 16.78 27.19
N GLN A 98 -2.49 15.45 27.23
CA GLN A 98 -1.34 14.57 27.43
C GLN A 98 -0.40 14.55 26.22
N SER A 99 0.90 14.74 26.46
CA SER A 99 1.93 14.81 25.41
C SER A 99 2.00 13.55 24.54
N LEU A 100 1.78 12.37 25.12
CA LEU A 100 1.76 11.10 24.37
C LEU A 100 0.56 11.00 23.42
N GLU A 101 -0.62 11.46 23.84
CA GLU A 101 -1.81 11.42 22.98
C GLU A 101 -1.64 12.39 21.80
N LYS A 102 -1.07 13.57 22.07
CA LYS A 102 -0.71 14.55 21.04
C LYS A 102 0.29 13.99 20.02
N SER A 103 1.30 13.25 20.47
CA SER A 103 2.28 12.66 19.54
C SER A 103 1.64 11.64 18.60
N ILE A 104 0.72 10.81 19.09
CA ILE A 104 -0.04 9.85 18.26
C ILE A 104 -0.90 10.58 17.22
N TYR A 105 -1.62 11.63 17.61
CA TYR A 105 -2.40 12.40 16.65
C TYR A 105 -1.51 13.09 15.59
N SER A 106 -0.34 13.61 15.97
CA SER A 106 0.62 14.19 15.04
C SER A 106 1.17 13.17 14.03
N VAL A 107 1.53 11.97 14.50
CA VAL A 107 1.93 10.86 13.61
C VAL A 107 0.77 10.48 12.68
N SER A 108 -0.45 10.41 13.20
CA SER A 108 -1.65 10.09 12.41
C SER A 108 -1.91 11.12 11.31
N GLN A 109 -1.75 12.42 11.60
CA GLN A 109 -1.86 13.50 10.61
C GLN A 109 -0.81 13.33 9.49
N THR A 110 0.43 13.04 9.85
CA THR A 110 1.53 12.84 8.89
C THR A 110 1.25 11.64 7.98
N LEU A 111 0.84 10.51 8.57
CA LEU A 111 0.46 9.31 7.81
C LEU A 111 -0.73 9.57 6.89
N ALA A 112 -1.71 10.35 7.34
CA ALA A 112 -2.86 10.73 6.52
C ALA A 112 -2.45 11.57 5.30
N ILE A 113 -1.57 12.55 5.46
CA ILE A 113 -1.05 13.33 4.32
C ILE A 113 -0.31 12.42 3.33
N ALA A 114 0.54 11.52 3.83
CA ALA A 114 1.27 10.58 2.99
C ALA A 114 0.32 9.65 2.22
N ALA A 115 -0.70 9.10 2.89
CA ALA A 115 -1.71 8.25 2.28
C ALA A 115 -2.58 9.01 1.25
N PHE A 116 -2.91 10.27 1.51
CA PHE A 116 -3.56 11.15 0.53
C PHE A 116 -2.70 11.34 -0.72
N GLY A 117 -1.41 11.67 -0.53
CA GLY A 117 -0.46 11.81 -1.63
C GLY A 117 -0.32 10.53 -2.46
N TYR A 118 -0.30 9.36 -1.79
CA TYR A 118 -0.32 8.06 -2.45
C TYR A 118 -1.60 7.85 -3.28
N GLY A 119 -2.78 8.15 -2.73
CA GLY A 119 -4.05 8.07 -3.45
C GLY A 119 -4.10 9.00 -4.67
N PHE A 120 -3.60 10.22 -4.52
CA PHE A 120 -3.48 11.19 -5.61
C PHE A 120 -2.56 10.70 -6.73
N TYR A 121 -1.41 10.10 -6.36
CA TYR A 121 -0.49 9.49 -7.32
C TYR A 121 -1.15 8.35 -8.09
N GLN A 122 -1.85 7.43 -7.40
CA GLN A 122 -2.54 6.31 -8.05
C GLN A 122 -3.63 6.78 -9.02
N TYR A 123 -4.38 7.81 -8.64
CA TYR A 123 -5.44 8.37 -9.47
C TYR A 123 -4.89 9.00 -10.77
N ASN A 124 -3.89 9.87 -10.64
CA ASN A 124 -3.39 10.67 -11.76
C ASN A 124 -2.31 9.95 -12.57
N VAL A 125 -1.30 9.40 -11.90
CA VAL A 125 -0.10 8.82 -12.51
C VAL A 125 -0.29 7.31 -12.74
N GLY A 126 -0.63 6.57 -11.68
CA GLY A 126 -0.83 5.11 -11.73
C GLY A 126 0.46 4.28 -11.80
N SER A 127 0.32 3.00 -12.14
CA SER A 127 1.45 2.04 -12.18
C SER A 127 2.49 2.35 -13.28
N HIS A 128 3.69 1.80 -13.10
CA HIS A 128 4.71 1.79 -14.15
C HIS A 128 4.24 1.02 -15.38
N ASP A 129 3.40 0.01 -15.19
CA ASP A 129 2.84 -0.81 -16.26
C ASP A 129 1.88 0.03 -17.13
N ARG A 130 1.04 0.88 -16.50
CA ARG A 130 0.21 1.88 -17.19
C ARG A 130 1.05 2.90 -17.97
N GLN A 131 2.11 3.42 -17.36
CA GLN A 131 3.00 4.37 -18.03
C GLN A 131 3.71 3.73 -19.24
N PHE A 132 4.20 2.50 -19.07
CA PHE A 132 4.79 1.73 -20.16
C PHE A 132 3.79 1.49 -21.29
N PHE A 133 2.56 1.07 -20.97
CA PHE A 133 1.50 0.92 -21.95
C PHE A 133 1.26 2.23 -22.73
N GLN A 134 1.12 3.35 -22.04
CA GLN A 134 0.92 4.66 -22.67
C GLN A 134 2.09 5.06 -23.57
N ILE A 135 3.33 4.76 -23.20
CA ILE A 135 4.51 5.05 -24.03
C ILE A 135 4.47 4.26 -25.33
N ILE A 136 4.23 2.95 -25.25
CA ILE A 136 4.20 2.07 -26.42
C ILE A 136 2.99 2.37 -27.30
N GLU A 137 1.83 2.65 -26.71
CA GLU A 137 0.61 2.93 -27.47
C GLU A 137 0.68 4.26 -28.22
N ASN A 138 1.34 5.27 -27.63
CA ASN A 138 1.59 6.54 -28.31
C ASN A 138 2.73 6.49 -29.35
N THR A 139 3.41 5.34 -29.50
CA THR A 139 4.46 5.16 -30.51
C THR A 139 3.86 4.57 -31.79
N SER A 140 3.57 5.43 -32.76
CA SER A 140 2.78 5.12 -33.96
C SER A 140 3.41 4.16 -34.98
N SER A 141 4.66 3.71 -34.77
CA SER A 141 5.41 2.89 -35.73
C SER A 141 5.56 1.41 -35.35
N LEU A 142 5.04 0.99 -34.19
CA LEU A 142 5.23 -0.38 -33.70
C LEU A 142 4.14 -1.33 -34.19
N THR A 143 4.57 -2.40 -34.85
CA THR A 143 3.70 -3.54 -35.19
C THR A 143 3.30 -4.33 -33.95
N LEU A 144 2.20 -5.09 -34.03
CA LEU A 144 1.75 -5.92 -32.91
C LEU A 144 2.81 -6.93 -32.44
N THR A 145 3.56 -7.53 -33.37
CA THR A 145 4.66 -8.44 -33.05
C THR A 145 5.76 -7.74 -32.25
N GLN A 146 6.17 -6.54 -32.66
CA GLN A 146 7.17 -5.74 -31.93
C GLN A 146 6.66 -5.33 -30.55
N LYS A 147 5.39 -4.95 -30.43
CA LYS A 147 4.77 -4.65 -29.13
C LYS A 147 4.83 -5.86 -28.18
N ASN A 148 4.56 -7.08 -28.69
CA ASN A 148 4.68 -8.32 -27.91
C ASN A 148 6.13 -8.62 -27.48
N GLU A 149 7.11 -8.44 -28.37
CA GLU A 149 8.53 -8.65 -28.03
C GLU A 149 9.02 -7.67 -26.95
N ILE A 150 8.61 -6.41 -27.04
CA ILE A 150 8.93 -5.38 -26.05
C ILE A 150 8.24 -5.68 -24.72
N LEU A 151 6.98 -6.13 -24.73
CA LEU A 151 6.25 -6.57 -23.53
C LEU A 151 6.95 -7.73 -22.83
N ASN A 152 7.40 -8.74 -23.57
CA ASN A 152 8.13 -9.88 -23.00
C ASN A 152 9.44 -9.45 -22.33
N SER A 153 10.19 -8.56 -22.99
CA SER A 153 11.42 -7.99 -22.44
C SER A 153 11.15 -7.19 -21.18
N TYR A 154 10.09 -6.37 -21.20
CA TYR A 154 9.62 -5.61 -20.05
C TYR A 154 9.24 -6.53 -18.88
N ALA A 155 8.49 -7.60 -19.13
CA ALA A 155 8.06 -8.56 -18.11
C ALA A 155 9.25 -9.24 -17.43
N MET A 156 10.29 -9.61 -18.18
CA MET A 156 11.53 -10.16 -17.61
C MET A 156 12.23 -9.17 -16.67
N ILE A 157 12.39 -7.91 -17.11
CA ILE A 157 13.01 -6.86 -16.29
C ILE A 157 12.20 -6.60 -15.01
N GLN A 158 10.87 -6.58 -15.11
CA GLN A 158 10.01 -6.33 -13.95
C GLN A 158 10.09 -7.46 -12.92
N LYS A 159 10.18 -8.72 -13.37
CA LYS A 159 10.38 -9.87 -12.48
C LYS A 159 11.69 -9.76 -11.69
N GLU A 160 12.78 -9.36 -12.35
CA GLU A 160 14.07 -9.17 -11.69
C GLU A 160 14.03 -8.01 -10.67
N LYS A 161 13.46 -6.87 -11.07
CA LYS A 161 13.28 -5.71 -10.17
C LYS A 161 12.43 -6.04 -8.96
N GLU A 162 11.37 -6.82 -9.13
CA GLU A 162 10.49 -7.22 -8.03
C GLU A 162 11.23 -8.05 -6.99
N ASN A 163 12.01 -9.04 -7.43
CA ASN A 163 12.81 -9.86 -6.53
C ASN A 163 13.84 -9.01 -5.77
N THR A 164 14.56 -8.12 -6.47
CA THR A 164 15.52 -7.20 -5.83
C THR A 164 14.83 -6.29 -4.82
N ASN A 165 13.69 -5.68 -5.18
CA ASN A 165 12.94 -4.80 -4.28
C ASN A 165 12.41 -5.52 -3.04
N LYS A 166 11.93 -6.77 -3.18
CA LYS A 166 11.51 -7.60 -2.04
C LYS A 166 12.64 -7.78 -1.05
N TRP A 167 13.83 -8.15 -1.53
CA TRP A 167 15.01 -8.30 -0.68
C TRP A 167 15.48 -6.99 -0.06
N THR A 168 15.54 -5.90 -0.83
CA THR A 168 15.92 -4.58 -0.31
C THR A 168 14.99 -4.17 0.84
N ARG A 169 13.67 -4.26 0.64
CA ARG A 169 12.67 -3.92 1.68
C ARG A 169 12.79 -4.83 2.90
N PHE A 170 12.96 -6.13 2.70
CA PHE A 170 13.20 -7.08 3.79
C PHE A 170 14.39 -6.66 4.66
N PHE A 171 15.55 -6.40 4.04
CA PHE A 171 16.76 -6.00 4.77
C PHE A 171 16.62 -4.63 5.42
N THR A 172 15.95 -3.68 4.77
CA THR A 172 15.66 -2.36 5.36
C THR A 172 14.83 -2.51 6.62
N TYR A 173 13.69 -3.21 6.56
CA TYR A 173 12.82 -3.40 7.72
C TYR A 173 13.49 -4.22 8.83
N LEU A 174 14.30 -5.21 8.49
CA LEU A 174 15.10 -5.98 9.45
C LEU A 174 16.16 -5.11 10.14
N THR A 175 16.82 -4.22 9.40
CA THR A 175 17.80 -3.27 9.96
C THR A 175 17.14 -2.26 10.89
N ILE A 176 16.02 -1.67 10.46
CA ILE A 176 15.23 -0.76 11.30
C ILE A 176 14.79 -1.48 12.59
N SER A 177 14.32 -2.72 12.45
CA SER A 177 13.93 -3.54 13.60
C SER A 177 15.08 -3.75 14.59
N GLY A 178 16.23 -4.22 14.09
CA GLY A 178 17.41 -4.48 14.92
C GLY A 178 17.92 -3.22 15.63
N LEU A 179 18.02 -2.09 14.91
CA LEU A 179 18.45 -0.82 15.50
C LEU A 179 17.50 -0.35 16.61
N ASN A 180 16.18 -0.45 16.40
CA ASN A 180 15.21 -0.06 17.41
C ASN A 180 15.23 -0.99 18.64
N PHE A 181 15.44 -2.29 18.46
CA PHE A 181 15.60 -3.21 19.59
C PHE A 181 16.88 -2.96 20.40
N VAL A 182 18.00 -2.66 19.72
CA VAL A 182 19.25 -2.29 20.39
C VAL A 182 19.08 -0.99 21.16
N GLN A 183 18.50 0.06 20.54
CA GLN A 183 18.24 1.33 21.21
C GLN A 183 17.28 1.16 22.41
N ALA A 184 16.20 0.39 22.25
CA ALA A 184 15.26 0.10 23.35
C ALA A 184 15.94 -0.60 24.54
N SER A 185 16.91 -1.48 24.27
CA SER A 185 17.63 -2.19 25.34
C SER A 185 18.58 -1.29 26.15
N GLN A 186 19.03 -0.18 25.56
CA GLN A 186 19.93 0.79 26.18
C GLN A 186 19.18 2.00 26.76
N GLU A 187 17.92 2.21 26.38
CA GLU A 187 17.11 3.33 26.82
C GLU A 187 16.64 3.17 28.27
N SER A 188 16.79 4.24 29.04
CA SER A 188 16.43 4.30 30.46
C SER A 188 14.99 4.79 30.66
N ASN A 189 14.49 5.62 29.75
CA ASN A 189 13.12 6.12 29.78
C ASN A 189 12.14 5.02 29.31
N SER A 190 11.20 4.63 30.18
CA SER A 190 10.26 3.54 29.91
C SER A 190 9.35 3.79 28.69
N ASP A 191 8.96 5.03 28.47
CA ASP A 191 8.03 5.40 27.40
C ASP A 191 8.72 5.37 26.03
N ILE A 192 9.96 5.88 25.97
CA ILE A 192 10.80 5.82 24.77
C ILE A 192 11.16 4.37 24.45
N LYS A 193 11.54 3.60 25.48
CA LYS A 193 11.84 2.17 25.37
C LYS A 193 10.68 1.36 24.79
N ASN A 194 9.46 1.55 25.31
CA ASN A 194 8.27 0.86 24.80
C ASN A 194 7.96 1.25 23.36
N THR A 195 8.14 2.53 23.01
CA THR A 195 7.94 3.02 21.65
C THR A 195 8.93 2.39 20.68
N MET A 196 10.21 2.31 21.05
CA MET A 196 11.26 1.68 20.25
C MET A 196 11.00 0.17 20.07
N TYR A 197 10.59 -0.55 21.13
CA TYR A 197 10.19 -1.96 20.98
C TYR A 197 9.01 -2.14 20.03
N PHE A 198 8.02 -1.25 20.10
CA PHE A 198 6.88 -1.28 19.20
C PHE A 198 7.29 -1.06 17.73
N ILE A 199 8.09 -0.03 17.45
CA ILE A 199 8.61 0.25 16.10
C ILE A 199 9.46 -0.91 15.60
N GLY A 200 10.30 -1.47 16.48
CA GLY A 200 11.14 -2.63 16.18
C GLY A 200 10.30 -3.86 15.80
N GLY A 201 9.27 -4.17 16.59
CA GLY A 201 8.35 -5.28 16.33
C GLY A 201 7.53 -5.09 15.06
N ALA A 202 6.96 -3.90 14.85
CA ALA A 202 6.20 -3.58 13.63
C ALA A 202 7.07 -3.71 12.38
N SER A 203 8.33 -3.27 12.44
CA SER A 203 9.29 -3.42 11.34
C SER A 203 9.67 -4.87 11.09
N ALA A 204 9.85 -5.70 12.14
CA ALA A 204 10.11 -7.13 11.97
C ALA A 204 8.95 -7.84 11.26
N LEU A 205 7.71 -7.55 11.66
CA LEU A 205 6.51 -8.09 11.02
C LEU A 205 6.40 -7.63 9.56
N ALA A 206 6.71 -6.37 9.28
CA ALA A 206 6.76 -5.84 7.91
C ALA A 206 7.84 -6.54 7.05
N ALA A 207 9.02 -6.83 7.62
CA ALA A 207 10.07 -7.58 6.91
C ALA A 207 9.56 -8.96 6.50
N ILE A 208 8.97 -9.71 7.44
CA ILE A 208 8.39 -11.03 7.19
C ILE A 208 7.29 -10.93 6.12
N SER A 209 6.37 -9.98 6.26
CA SER A 209 5.24 -9.79 5.33
C SER A 209 5.64 -9.40 3.91
N VAL A 210 6.83 -8.83 3.68
CA VAL A 210 7.29 -8.49 2.33
C VAL A 210 7.99 -9.67 1.64
N HIS A 211 8.49 -10.62 2.44
CA HIS A 211 9.17 -11.80 1.93
C HIS A 211 8.21 -12.95 1.59
N PHE A 212 7.15 -13.13 2.38
CA PHE A 212 6.08 -14.10 2.18
C PHE A 212 4.93 -13.51 1.38
#